data_AF-A0A2N0VEV8-F1
#
_entry.id   AF-A0A2N0VEV8-F1
#
_cell.length_a   1.000
_cell.length_b   1.000
_cell.length_c   1.000
_cell.angle_alpha   90.00
_cell.angle_beta   90.00
_cell.angle_gamma   90.00
#
_symmetry.space_group_name_H-M   'P 1'
#
loop_
_entity.id
_entity.type
_entity.pdbx_description
1 polymer ?
#
loop_
_entity_poly.entity_id
_entity_poly.type
_entity_poly.pdbx_seq_one_letter_code
_entity_poly.pdbx_strand_id
1 'polypeptide(L)'
;MKSIASNHFPRIVFDGTNPALFNPVLKKRFKNRPEERVRLKWVEFLIHQTDWPKSRIGFEAPVQLWQEKNSLRADLILYNKEMKPEVLIECKAESVRLSQSVAEQAARYNTQVGAPFICLTNGLTDFWFRVNEGRVSALDMDSGLTIPFNKTASFSDLKKDLQWWSDRGFCSPNFPEQHSDTLSQSIIHFWSQSIDWPAQYLNFPASPIPIGIQQYYRIPVIDNRKKLAISFAGAPNHSSFLVAILNEKGQNRSLLTINLNKLAHQHEESGSLLTEGNQSTFAAHKTLPLFQHGFSPKTIEQLPVYLMRFFD
;
A
#
# COMPACT_ATOMS: atom_id res chain seq x y z
N MET A 1 -2.94 -0.42 -17.18
CA MET A 1 -3.55 0.71 -16.41
C MET A 1 -2.93 0.74 -15.01
N LYS A 2 -2.98 1.86 -14.27
CA LYS A 2 -2.63 1.89 -12.83
C LYS A 2 -3.52 0.91 -12.06
N SER A 3 -2.96 0.20 -11.08
CA SER A 3 -3.72 -0.80 -10.33
C SER A 3 -4.88 -0.17 -9.57
N ILE A 4 -6.07 -0.78 -9.64
CA ILE A 4 -7.26 -0.29 -8.93
C ILE A 4 -7.11 -0.43 -7.41
N ALA A 5 -6.26 -1.35 -6.95
CA ALA A 5 -5.95 -1.59 -5.56
C ALA A 5 -4.73 -0.77 -5.05
N SER A 6 -4.20 0.18 -5.84
CA SER A 6 -2.90 0.82 -5.56
C SER A 6 -2.81 1.51 -4.20
N ASN A 7 -3.93 2.05 -3.72
CA ASN A 7 -4.01 2.87 -2.50
C ASN A 7 -4.49 2.09 -1.27
N HIS A 8 -4.70 0.78 -1.39
CA HIS A 8 -5.03 -0.08 -0.25
C HIS A 8 -3.78 -0.70 0.34
N PHE A 9 -3.83 -1.06 1.62
CA PHE A 9 -2.69 -1.64 2.33
C PHE A 9 -3.14 -2.77 3.24
N PRO A 10 -2.40 -3.90 3.27
CA PRO A 10 -2.72 -5.01 4.14
C PRO A 10 -2.56 -4.64 5.61
N ARG A 11 -3.38 -5.23 6.47
CA ARG A 11 -3.20 -5.14 7.92
C ARG A 11 -1.92 -5.87 8.34
N ILE A 12 -1.16 -5.25 9.24
CA ILE A 12 0.07 -5.79 9.80
C ILE A 12 -0.23 -6.31 11.20
N VAL A 13 0.26 -7.51 11.47
CA VAL A 13 0.21 -8.15 12.78
C VAL A 13 1.60 -8.67 13.10
N PHE A 14 1.98 -8.70 14.37
CA PHE A 14 3.31 -9.14 14.77
C PHE A 14 3.30 -10.61 15.18
N ASP A 15 4.28 -11.36 14.70
CA ASP A 15 4.62 -12.71 15.15
C ASP A 15 5.96 -12.64 15.89
N GLY A 16 5.89 -12.49 17.22
CA GLY A 16 7.02 -12.04 18.02
C GLY A 16 7.46 -10.63 17.59
N THR A 17 8.71 -10.50 17.12
CA THR A 17 9.28 -9.24 16.59
C THR A 17 9.10 -9.08 15.08
N ASN A 18 8.66 -10.11 14.36
CA ASN A 18 8.59 -10.08 12.90
C ASN A 18 7.19 -9.63 12.42
N PRO A 19 7.11 -8.68 11.47
CA PRO A 19 5.83 -8.31 10.88
C PRO A 19 5.31 -9.42 9.96
N ALA A 20 4.05 -9.77 10.17
CA ALA A 20 3.23 -10.64 9.33
C ALA A 20 2.04 -9.85 8.77
N LEU A 21 1.44 -10.35 7.71
CA LEU A 21 0.25 -9.76 7.09
C LEU A 21 -0.99 -10.53 7.53
N PHE A 22 -2.03 -9.82 7.94
CA PHE A 22 -3.29 -10.45 8.30
C PHE A 22 -4.21 -10.56 7.09
N ASN A 23 -4.59 -11.79 6.76
CA ASN A 23 -5.57 -12.08 5.74
C ASN A 23 -6.98 -12.04 6.37
N PRO A 24 -7.82 -11.06 6.01
CA PRO A 24 -9.15 -10.97 6.58
C PRO A 24 -10.03 -12.13 6.14
N VAL A 25 -9.94 -12.59 4.88
CA VAL A 25 -10.78 -13.67 4.30
C VAL A 25 -10.63 -14.96 5.10
N LEU A 26 -9.39 -15.41 5.27
CA LEU A 26 -9.08 -16.66 5.96
C LEU A 26 -8.93 -16.50 7.49
N LYS A 27 -8.87 -15.26 7.98
CA LYS A 27 -8.52 -14.91 9.37
C LYS A 27 -7.19 -15.53 9.81
N LYS A 28 -6.21 -15.54 8.91
CA LYS A 28 -4.88 -16.15 9.12
C LYS A 28 -3.77 -15.12 8.93
N ARG A 29 -2.60 -15.41 9.48
CA ARG A 29 -1.38 -14.62 9.32
C ARG A 29 -0.52 -15.22 8.21
N PHE A 30 0.04 -14.37 7.37
CA PHE A 30 0.93 -14.74 6.28
C PHE A 30 2.28 -14.04 6.44
N LYS A 31 3.37 -14.70 6.02
CA LYS A 31 4.69 -14.06 5.97
C LYS A 31 4.63 -12.85 5.03
N ASN A 32 5.19 -11.72 5.44
CA ASN A 32 5.26 -10.51 4.61
C ASN A 32 6.16 -10.75 3.38
N ARG A 33 5.55 -11.22 2.28
CA ARG A 33 6.20 -11.42 0.98
C ARG A 33 5.68 -10.37 0.00
N PRO A 34 6.49 -9.92 -0.98
CA PRO A 34 6.07 -8.90 -1.95
C PRO A 34 4.78 -9.24 -2.70
N GLU A 35 4.64 -10.48 -3.15
CA GLU A 35 3.43 -10.95 -3.84
C GLU A 35 2.21 -11.01 -2.92
N GLU A 36 2.39 -11.47 -1.67
CA GLU A 36 1.32 -11.53 -0.67
C GLU A 36 0.82 -10.13 -0.30
N ARG A 37 1.70 -9.13 -0.27
CA ARG A 37 1.28 -7.74 -0.12
C ARG A 37 0.32 -7.35 -1.24
N VAL A 38 0.68 -7.60 -2.51
CA VAL A 38 -0.18 -7.28 -3.65
C VAL A 38 -1.52 -8.01 -3.57
N ARG A 39 -1.50 -9.31 -3.28
CA ARG A 39 -2.71 -10.13 -3.10
C ARG A 39 -3.64 -9.56 -2.03
N LEU A 40 -3.09 -9.18 -0.87
CA LEU A 40 -3.89 -8.60 0.21
C LEU A 40 -4.32 -7.16 -0.05
N LYS A 41 -3.56 -6.34 -0.80
CA LYS A 41 -4.04 -5.01 -1.26
C LYS A 41 -5.33 -5.16 -2.06
N TRP A 42 -5.41 -6.17 -2.92
CA TRP A 42 -6.62 -6.49 -3.68
C TRP A 42 -7.78 -6.92 -2.81
N VAL A 43 -7.54 -7.78 -1.81
CA VAL A 43 -8.58 -8.17 -0.85
C VAL A 43 -9.12 -6.96 -0.09
N GLU A 44 -8.25 -6.07 0.37
CA GLU A 44 -8.62 -4.82 1.05
C GLU A 44 -9.44 -3.90 0.13
N PHE A 45 -9.02 -3.74 -1.12
CA PHE A 45 -9.80 -3.00 -2.14
C PHE A 45 -11.21 -3.57 -2.30
N LEU A 46 -11.33 -4.88 -2.50
CA LEU A 46 -12.62 -5.55 -2.70
C LEU A 46 -13.55 -5.35 -1.50
N ILE A 47 -13.05 -5.60 -0.29
CA ILE A 47 -13.85 -5.52 0.94
C ILE A 47 -14.31 -4.09 1.24
N HIS A 48 -13.49 -3.09 0.92
CA HIS A 48 -13.72 -1.73 1.40
C HIS A 48 -14.25 -0.76 0.35
N GLN A 49 -14.04 -1.00 -0.94
CA GLN A 49 -14.48 -0.09 -2.00
C GLN A 49 -15.46 -0.68 -2.99
N THR A 50 -15.78 -1.96 -2.87
CA THR A 50 -16.71 -2.61 -3.80
C THR A 50 -17.91 -3.18 -3.09
N ASP A 51 -18.89 -3.59 -3.88
CA ASP A 51 -20.02 -4.39 -3.42
C ASP A 51 -19.69 -5.89 -3.27
N TRP A 52 -18.42 -6.29 -3.43
CA TRP A 52 -18.03 -7.70 -3.41
C TRP A 52 -17.94 -8.26 -1.97
N PRO A 53 -18.81 -9.21 -1.58
CA PRO A 53 -18.79 -9.80 -0.26
C PRO A 53 -17.54 -10.65 -0.05
N LYS A 54 -16.94 -10.49 1.12
CA LYS A 54 -15.79 -11.27 1.59
C LYS A 54 -15.97 -12.79 1.49
N SER A 55 -17.18 -13.30 1.69
CA SER A 55 -17.50 -14.74 1.59
C SER A 55 -17.38 -15.29 0.16
N ARG A 56 -17.36 -14.41 -0.85
CA ARG A 56 -17.25 -14.75 -2.27
C ARG A 56 -15.85 -14.49 -2.82
N ILE A 57 -14.85 -14.42 -1.95
CA ILE A 57 -13.43 -14.31 -2.30
C ILE A 57 -12.76 -15.64 -1.94
N GLY A 58 -12.40 -16.43 -2.94
CA GLY A 58 -11.49 -17.56 -2.81
C GLY A 58 -10.06 -17.07 -2.74
N PHE A 59 -9.35 -17.38 -1.66
CA PHE A 59 -7.96 -16.99 -1.46
C PHE A 59 -7.06 -18.23 -1.50
N GLU A 60 -6.03 -18.23 -2.34
CA GLU A 60 -5.20 -19.43 -2.62
C GLU A 60 -6.06 -20.66 -2.99
N ALA A 61 -7.08 -20.45 -3.83
CA ALA A 61 -8.04 -21.51 -4.16
C ALA A 61 -7.34 -22.62 -4.95
N PRO A 62 -7.45 -23.90 -4.52
CA PRO A 62 -6.83 -25.01 -5.25
C PRO A 62 -7.48 -25.18 -6.62
N VAL A 63 -6.65 -25.36 -7.64
CA VAL A 63 -7.00 -25.66 -9.02
C VAL A 63 -6.42 -27.03 -9.35
N GLN A 64 -7.28 -27.98 -9.68
CA GLN A 64 -6.85 -29.32 -10.05
C GLN A 64 -6.56 -29.35 -11.55
N LEU A 65 -5.28 -29.35 -11.93
CA LEU A 65 -4.88 -29.68 -13.30
C LEU A 65 -4.87 -31.20 -13.43
N TRP A 66 -5.58 -31.75 -14.41
CA TRP A 66 -5.68 -33.19 -14.67
C TRP A 66 -4.33 -33.90 -14.93
N GLN A 67 -3.24 -33.15 -15.13
CA GLN A 67 -1.91 -33.68 -15.52
C GLN A 67 -0.77 -33.34 -14.55
N GLU A 68 -1.00 -32.57 -13.48
CA GLU A 68 0.07 -32.21 -12.53
C GLU A 68 -0.14 -32.87 -11.16
N LYS A 69 0.92 -33.48 -10.61
CA LYS A 69 0.90 -34.09 -9.26
C LYS A 69 0.74 -33.08 -8.13
N ASN A 70 0.94 -31.79 -8.39
CA ASN A 70 0.77 -30.70 -7.44
C ASN A 70 -0.48 -29.88 -7.80
N SER A 71 -1.35 -29.63 -6.82
CA SER A 71 -2.44 -28.67 -7.02
C SER A 71 -1.86 -27.28 -7.18
N LEU A 72 -2.12 -26.66 -8.33
CA LEU A 72 -1.80 -25.25 -8.54
C LEU A 72 -2.83 -24.44 -7.78
N ARG A 73 -2.44 -23.27 -7.27
CA ARG A 73 -3.37 -22.39 -6.54
C ARG A 73 -3.57 -21.12 -7.34
N ALA A 74 -4.82 -20.75 -7.54
CA ALA A 74 -5.16 -19.44 -8.02
C ALA A 74 -5.00 -18.45 -6.86
N ASP A 75 -4.39 -17.30 -7.13
CA ASP A 75 -4.13 -16.31 -6.08
C ASP A 75 -5.42 -15.79 -5.47
N LEU A 76 -6.34 -15.30 -6.32
CA LEU A 76 -7.71 -15.01 -5.93
C LEU A 76 -8.70 -15.49 -7.00
N ILE A 77 -9.83 -16.02 -6.54
CA ILE A 77 -11.01 -16.26 -7.37
C ILE A 77 -12.18 -15.49 -6.76
N LEU A 78 -12.83 -14.65 -7.55
CA LEU A 78 -14.06 -13.98 -7.15
C LEU A 78 -15.24 -14.80 -7.65
N TYR A 79 -16.16 -15.15 -6.76
CA TYR A 79 -17.35 -15.94 -7.09
C TYR A 79 -18.60 -15.07 -7.22
N ASN A 80 -19.43 -15.33 -8.23
CA ASN A 80 -20.72 -14.64 -8.38
C ASN A 80 -21.75 -15.15 -7.34
N LYS A 81 -23.01 -14.71 -7.47
CA LYS A 81 -24.05 -15.00 -6.47
C LYS A 81 -24.39 -16.50 -6.42
N GLU A 82 -24.19 -17.19 -7.53
CA GLU A 82 -24.37 -18.63 -7.70
C GLU A 82 -23.13 -19.44 -7.32
N MET A 83 -22.13 -18.79 -6.69
CA MET A 83 -20.84 -19.39 -6.32
C MET A 83 -20.04 -19.97 -7.49
N LYS A 84 -20.26 -19.45 -8.71
CA LYS A 84 -19.43 -19.77 -9.88
C LYS A 84 -18.27 -18.78 -10.01
N PRO A 85 -17.08 -19.22 -10.47
CA PRO A 85 -15.96 -18.31 -10.73
C PRO A 85 -16.35 -17.21 -11.72
N GLU A 86 -16.17 -15.96 -11.31
CA GLU A 86 -16.47 -14.76 -12.10
C GLU A 86 -15.17 -14.06 -12.53
N VAL A 87 -14.20 -13.96 -11.62
CA VAL A 87 -12.89 -13.34 -11.89
C VAL A 87 -11.78 -14.22 -11.35
N LEU A 88 -10.80 -14.51 -12.19
CA LEU A 88 -9.49 -15.02 -11.78
C LEU A 88 -8.52 -13.84 -11.65
N ILE A 89 -7.89 -13.66 -10.50
CA ILE A 89 -6.86 -12.62 -10.31
C ILE A 89 -5.53 -13.31 -10.00
N GLU A 90 -4.52 -13.03 -10.82
CA GLU A 90 -3.14 -13.49 -10.66
C GLU A 90 -2.26 -12.32 -10.20
N CYS A 91 -1.65 -12.47 -9.04
CA CYS A 91 -0.86 -11.45 -8.36
C CYS A 91 0.64 -11.76 -8.53
N LYS A 92 1.43 -10.72 -8.82
CA LYS A 92 2.89 -10.78 -8.81
C LYS A 92 3.45 -9.72 -7.87
N ALA A 93 4.71 -9.87 -7.48
CA ALA A 93 5.43 -8.83 -6.72
C ALA A 93 5.52 -7.51 -7.51
N GLU A 94 5.56 -6.37 -6.83
CA GLU A 94 5.62 -5.03 -7.45
C GLU A 94 6.80 -4.86 -8.45
N SER A 95 7.92 -5.55 -8.20
CA SER A 95 9.11 -5.53 -9.06
C SER A 95 8.98 -6.41 -10.31
N VAL A 96 7.98 -7.27 -10.39
CA VAL A 96 7.79 -8.19 -11.51
C VAL A 96 6.97 -7.50 -12.60
N ARG A 97 7.52 -7.44 -13.81
CA ARG A 97 6.81 -6.97 -15.00
C ARG A 97 5.76 -8.01 -15.41
N LEU A 98 4.54 -7.55 -15.64
CA LEU A 98 3.47 -8.39 -16.19
C LEU A 98 3.72 -8.60 -17.69
N SER A 99 4.34 -9.73 -18.03
CA SER A 99 4.71 -10.13 -19.40
C SER A 99 3.66 -11.03 -20.06
N GLN A 100 3.81 -11.27 -21.36
CA GLN A 100 3.01 -12.25 -22.11
C GLN A 100 3.03 -13.65 -21.45
N SER A 101 4.18 -14.10 -20.97
CA SER A 101 4.29 -15.40 -20.27
C SER A 101 3.42 -15.48 -19.01
N VAL A 102 3.25 -14.37 -18.27
CA VAL A 102 2.35 -14.31 -17.11
C VAL A 102 0.89 -14.41 -17.57
N ALA A 103 0.55 -13.77 -18.70
CA ALA A 103 -0.79 -13.85 -19.27
C ALA A 103 -1.11 -15.27 -19.78
N GLU A 104 -0.18 -15.94 -20.44
CA GLU A 104 -0.31 -17.33 -20.89
C GLU A 104 -0.50 -18.29 -19.71
N GLN A 105 0.27 -18.09 -18.63
CA GLN A 105 0.09 -18.85 -17.39
C GLN A 105 -1.32 -18.69 -16.81
N ALA A 106 -1.81 -17.46 -16.69
CA ALA A 106 -3.15 -17.19 -16.17
C ALA A 106 -4.26 -17.73 -17.08
N ALA A 107 -4.09 -17.62 -18.40
CA ALA A 107 -5.03 -18.20 -19.37
C ALA A 107 -5.11 -19.73 -19.21
N ARG A 108 -3.96 -20.40 -19.03
CA ARG A 108 -3.90 -21.85 -18.77
C ARG A 108 -4.58 -22.22 -17.45
N TYR A 109 -4.39 -21.45 -16.38
CA TYR A 109 -5.14 -21.68 -15.14
C TYR A 109 -6.64 -21.52 -15.34
N ASN A 110 -7.03 -20.53 -16.13
CA ASN A 110 -8.42 -20.25 -16.38
C ASN A 110 -9.13 -21.33 -17.19
N THR A 111 -8.42 -22.21 -17.91
CA THR A 111 -9.08 -23.34 -18.60
C THR A 111 -9.72 -24.33 -17.62
N GLN A 112 -9.21 -24.43 -16.38
CA GLN A 112 -9.82 -25.24 -15.32
C GLN A 112 -10.79 -24.44 -14.45
N VAL A 113 -10.47 -23.17 -14.17
CA VAL A 113 -11.31 -22.31 -13.33
C VAL A 113 -12.60 -21.89 -14.05
N GLY A 114 -12.50 -21.56 -15.34
CA GLY A 114 -13.65 -21.15 -16.16
C GLY A 114 -14.20 -19.76 -15.84
N ALA A 115 -13.38 -18.83 -15.31
CA ALA A 115 -13.82 -17.47 -15.02
C ALA A 115 -13.96 -16.65 -16.33
N PRO A 116 -15.05 -15.88 -16.51
CA PRO A 116 -15.21 -14.97 -17.66
C PRO A 116 -14.18 -13.83 -17.71
N PHE A 117 -13.62 -13.46 -16.57
CA PHE A 117 -12.64 -12.38 -16.47
C PHE A 117 -11.33 -12.87 -15.84
N ILE A 118 -10.21 -12.36 -16.39
CA ILE A 118 -8.87 -12.57 -15.83
C ILE A 118 -8.26 -11.20 -15.54
N CYS A 119 -7.70 -11.03 -14.35
CA CYS A 119 -6.90 -9.87 -13.99
C CYS A 119 -5.48 -10.30 -13.67
N LEU A 120 -4.50 -9.67 -14.31
CA LEU A 120 -3.09 -9.76 -13.91
C LEU A 120 -2.72 -8.48 -13.20
N THR A 121 -2.08 -8.60 -12.04
CA THR A 121 -1.71 -7.43 -11.24
C THR A 121 -0.36 -7.60 -10.57
N ASN A 122 0.42 -6.52 -10.52
CA ASN A 122 1.58 -6.41 -9.65
C ASN A 122 1.37 -5.33 -8.57
N GLY A 123 0.13 -4.89 -8.35
CA GLY A 123 -0.24 -3.86 -7.37
C GLY A 123 0.13 -2.42 -7.76
N LEU A 124 0.86 -2.24 -8.87
CA LEU A 124 1.15 -0.95 -9.50
C LEU A 124 0.37 -0.79 -10.80
N THR A 125 0.26 -1.88 -11.55
CA THR A 125 -0.46 -1.95 -12.82
C THR A 125 -1.35 -3.18 -12.89
N ASP A 126 -2.50 -3.02 -13.52
CA ASP A 126 -3.43 -4.11 -13.82
C ASP A 126 -3.60 -4.26 -15.34
N PHE A 127 -3.72 -5.51 -15.76
CA PHE A 127 -4.18 -5.91 -17.09
C PHE A 127 -5.39 -6.82 -16.97
N TRP A 128 -6.45 -6.45 -17.68
CA TRP A 128 -7.73 -7.16 -17.65
C TRP A 128 -7.96 -7.87 -18.97
N PHE A 129 -8.55 -9.05 -18.90
CA PHE A 129 -8.91 -9.85 -20.05
C PHE A 129 -10.30 -10.42 -19.87
N ARG A 130 -11.01 -10.57 -20.98
CA ARG A 130 -12.29 -11.29 -21.05
C ARG A 130 -12.11 -12.58 -21.83
N VAL A 131 -12.68 -13.64 -21.31
CA VAL A 131 -12.76 -14.93 -21.96
C VAL A 131 -14.17 -15.12 -22.52
N ASN A 132 -14.26 -15.29 -23.83
CA ASN A 132 -15.51 -15.59 -24.53
C ASN A 132 -15.28 -16.74 -25.51
N GLU A 133 -16.05 -17.82 -25.38
CA GLU A 133 -15.94 -19.01 -26.24
C GLU A 133 -14.48 -19.53 -26.38
N GLY A 134 -13.73 -19.54 -25.27
CA GLY A 134 -12.34 -19.98 -25.23
C GLY A 134 -11.32 -18.99 -25.80
N ARG A 135 -11.76 -17.84 -26.33
CA ARG A 135 -10.87 -16.76 -26.79
C ARG A 135 -10.63 -15.76 -25.66
N VAL A 136 -9.36 -15.39 -25.47
CA VAL A 136 -8.94 -14.37 -24.50
C VAL A 136 -8.71 -13.06 -25.23
N SER A 137 -9.33 -11.99 -24.77
CA SER A 137 -9.20 -10.64 -25.34
C SER A 137 -8.85 -9.64 -24.24
N ALA A 138 -7.88 -8.77 -24.50
CA ALA A 138 -7.54 -7.70 -23.56
C ALA A 138 -8.69 -6.70 -23.47
N LEU A 139 -9.00 -6.26 -22.26
CA LEU A 139 -10.01 -5.25 -22.00
C LEU A 139 -9.35 -3.87 -21.93
N ASP A 140 -9.86 -2.96 -22.76
CA ASP A 140 -9.60 -1.54 -22.59
C ASP A 140 -10.59 -0.98 -21.57
N MET A 141 -10.08 -0.61 -20.40
CA MET A 141 -10.90 -0.04 -19.34
C MET A 141 -11.25 1.43 -19.60
N ASP A 142 -10.54 2.10 -20.51
CA ASP A 142 -10.84 3.48 -20.92
C ASP A 142 -12.02 3.52 -21.90
N SER A 143 -12.40 2.38 -22.50
CA SER A 143 -13.56 2.27 -23.40
C SER A 143 -14.89 2.02 -22.67
N GLY A 144 -14.98 2.31 -21.37
CA GLY A 144 -16.23 2.20 -20.59
C GLY A 144 -16.64 0.75 -20.26
N LEU A 145 -15.69 -0.17 -20.21
CA LEU A 145 -15.98 -1.59 -20.03
C LEU A 145 -16.22 -1.95 -18.55
N THR A 146 -17.33 -2.65 -18.29
CA THR A 146 -17.77 -3.02 -16.94
C THR A 146 -17.04 -4.26 -16.44
N ILE A 147 -16.15 -4.10 -15.46
CA ILE A 147 -15.69 -5.20 -14.60
C ILE A 147 -16.85 -5.67 -13.69
N PRO A 148 -16.90 -6.93 -13.25
CA PRO A 148 -18.11 -7.52 -12.67
C PRO A 148 -18.44 -7.06 -11.25
N PHE A 149 -17.87 -5.95 -10.76
CA PHE A 149 -18.14 -5.37 -9.44
C PHE A 149 -18.25 -3.85 -9.52
N ASN A 150 -19.08 -3.28 -8.66
CA ASN A 150 -19.30 -1.84 -8.61
C ASN A 150 -18.46 -1.22 -7.49
N LYS A 151 -17.86 -0.05 -7.77
CA LYS A 151 -17.28 0.76 -6.70
C LYS A 151 -18.40 1.42 -5.90
N THR A 152 -18.41 1.19 -4.59
CA THR A 152 -19.46 1.70 -3.67
C THR A 152 -19.01 2.94 -2.91
N ALA A 153 -17.71 3.24 -2.88
CA ALA A 153 -17.14 4.40 -2.22
C ALA A 153 -15.82 4.84 -2.87
N SER A 154 -15.51 6.14 -2.78
CA SER A 154 -14.17 6.63 -3.14
C SER A 154 -13.17 6.30 -2.02
N PHE A 155 -11.86 6.40 -2.31
CA PHE A 155 -10.84 6.18 -1.29
C PHE A 155 -10.93 7.20 -0.17
N SER A 156 -11.18 8.47 -0.48
CA SER A 156 -11.25 9.53 0.53
C SER A 156 -12.46 9.37 1.45
N ASP A 157 -13.56 8.78 0.95
CA ASP A 157 -14.82 8.65 1.71
C ASP A 157 -14.82 7.49 2.71
N LEU A 158 -13.89 6.54 2.61
CA LEU A 158 -13.88 5.42 3.57
C LEU A 158 -13.54 5.97 4.97
N LYS A 159 -14.36 5.61 5.96
CA LYS A 159 -14.08 5.89 7.38
C LYS A 159 -12.80 5.19 7.81
N LYS A 160 -11.70 5.95 7.89
CA LYS A 160 -10.37 5.49 8.28
C LYS A 160 -9.90 6.32 9.46
N ASP A 161 -10.23 5.84 10.66
CA ASP A 161 -9.77 6.43 11.91
C ASP A 161 -8.30 6.10 12.19
N LEU A 162 -7.80 6.56 13.32
CA LEU A 162 -6.43 6.32 13.74
C LEU A 162 -6.13 4.82 13.88
N GLN A 163 -7.09 4.03 14.39
CA GLN A 163 -6.90 2.59 14.55
C GLN A 163 -6.75 1.89 13.20
N TRP A 164 -7.52 2.30 12.20
CA TRP A 164 -7.41 1.78 10.83
C TRP A 164 -6.01 1.95 10.24
N TRP A 165 -5.41 3.13 10.43
CA TRP A 165 -4.07 3.45 9.94
C TRP A 165 -2.98 2.79 10.77
N SER A 166 -3.20 2.67 12.08
CA SER A 166 -2.34 1.92 12.99
C SER A 166 -2.27 0.44 12.63
N ASP A 167 -3.39 -0.18 12.32
CA ASP A 167 -3.47 -1.58 11.86
C ASP A 167 -2.69 -1.84 10.57
N ARG A 168 -2.31 -0.78 9.84
CA ARG A 168 -1.51 -0.83 8.59
C ARG A 168 -0.10 -0.25 8.78
N GLY A 169 0.25 0.07 10.02
CA GLY A 169 1.56 0.56 10.46
C GLY A 169 1.89 2.00 10.05
N PHE A 170 0.90 2.81 9.65
CA PHE A 170 1.13 4.21 9.26
C PHE A 170 1.13 5.18 10.45
N CYS A 171 0.64 4.76 11.62
CA CYS A 171 0.70 5.56 12.84
C CYS A 171 0.64 4.65 14.07
N SER A 172 0.90 5.22 15.24
CA SER A 172 0.55 4.60 16.51
C SER A 172 -0.95 4.78 16.81
N PRO A 173 -1.60 3.83 17.51
CA PRO A 173 -2.97 4.02 17.97
C PRO A 173 -3.04 5.03 19.14
N ASN A 174 -1.93 5.28 19.83
CA ASN A 174 -1.85 6.24 20.92
C ASN A 174 -1.33 7.57 20.37
N PHE A 175 -2.26 8.50 20.12
CA PHE A 175 -1.94 9.84 19.63
C PHE A 175 -2.78 10.88 20.39
N PRO A 176 -2.31 12.13 20.56
CA PRO A 176 -3.09 13.17 21.25
C PRO A 176 -4.45 13.38 20.60
N GLU A 177 -5.52 13.24 21.37
CA GLU A 177 -6.91 13.23 20.90
C GLU A 177 -7.23 14.46 20.03
N GLN A 178 -6.81 15.65 20.47
CA GLN A 178 -7.00 16.92 19.75
C GLN A 178 -6.40 16.95 18.33
N HIS A 179 -5.45 16.05 18.01
CA HIS A 179 -4.78 15.99 16.71
C HIS A 179 -5.03 14.68 15.94
N SER A 180 -5.78 13.73 16.51
CA SER A 180 -6.06 12.43 15.90
C SER A 180 -6.78 12.55 14.55
N ASP A 181 -7.74 13.46 14.44
CA ASP A 181 -8.43 13.73 13.17
C ASP A 181 -7.50 14.35 12.14
N THR A 182 -6.66 15.30 12.55
CA THR A 182 -5.69 15.93 11.65
C THR A 182 -4.69 14.91 11.11
N LEU A 183 -4.19 14.02 11.96
CA LEU A 183 -3.29 12.93 11.54
C LEU A 183 -3.99 11.96 10.59
N SER A 184 -5.21 11.53 10.91
CA SER A 184 -5.98 10.60 10.07
C SER A 184 -6.26 11.18 8.69
N GLN A 185 -6.73 12.43 8.62
CA GLN A 185 -6.97 13.15 7.36
C GLN A 185 -5.68 13.37 6.56
N SER A 186 -4.58 13.66 7.25
CA SER A 186 -3.26 13.80 6.61
C SER A 186 -2.84 12.50 5.91
N ILE A 187 -2.99 11.35 6.57
CA ILE A 187 -2.65 10.05 5.99
C ILE A 187 -3.62 9.67 4.86
N ILE A 188 -4.92 9.97 4.99
CA ILE A 188 -5.93 9.78 3.92
C ILE A 188 -5.53 10.57 2.67
N HIS A 189 -5.24 11.86 2.81
CA HIS A 189 -4.87 12.71 1.66
C HIS A 189 -3.56 12.26 1.03
N PHE A 190 -2.56 11.91 1.85
CA PHE A 190 -1.26 11.42 1.40
C PHE A 190 -1.35 10.16 0.52
N TRP A 191 -2.27 9.24 0.86
CA TRP A 191 -2.53 8.03 0.09
C TRP A 191 -3.66 8.17 -0.93
N SER A 192 -4.25 9.35 -1.08
CA SER A 192 -5.33 9.60 -2.04
C SER A 192 -4.82 9.66 -3.49
N GLN A 193 -5.74 9.80 -4.42
CA GLN A 193 -5.44 10.00 -5.84
C GLN A 193 -4.94 11.43 -6.15
N SER A 194 -5.16 12.38 -5.24
CA SER A 194 -4.66 13.76 -5.37
C SER A 194 -3.14 13.85 -5.29
N ILE A 195 -2.49 12.82 -4.73
CA ILE A 195 -1.03 12.68 -4.70
C ILE A 195 -0.61 11.67 -5.77
N ASP A 196 0.05 12.18 -6.80
CA ASP A 196 0.50 11.42 -7.98
C ASP A 196 1.91 10.81 -7.83
N TRP A 197 2.59 11.08 -6.71
CA TRP A 197 3.93 10.57 -6.45
C TRP A 197 3.96 9.03 -6.52
N PRO A 198 4.98 8.43 -7.15
CA PRO A 198 5.15 6.99 -7.20
C PRO A 198 5.07 6.36 -5.80
N ALA A 199 4.32 5.27 -5.66
CA ALA A 199 4.20 4.52 -4.42
C ALA A 199 4.95 3.19 -4.54
N GLN A 200 5.74 2.83 -3.54
CA GLN A 200 6.49 1.58 -3.53
C GLN A 200 6.71 1.09 -2.10
N TYR A 201 6.66 -0.23 -1.90
CA TYR A 201 7.13 -0.81 -0.65
C TYR A 201 8.67 -0.82 -0.60
N LEU A 202 9.25 -0.13 0.37
CA LEU A 202 10.69 -0.12 0.59
C LEU A 202 11.05 -1.02 1.76
N ASN A 203 12.10 -1.83 1.58
CA ASN A 203 12.62 -2.73 2.60
C ASN A 203 14.05 -2.33 2.95
N PHE A 204 14.29 -2.09 4.24
CA PHE A 204 15.58 -1.73 4.82
C PHE A 204 15.96 -2.79 5.86
N PRO A 205 16.67 -3.85 5.47
CA PRO A 205 16.97 -4.99 6.35
C PRO A 205 17.97 -4.64 7.47
N ALA A 206 18.74 -3.56 7.32
CA ALA A 206 19.62 -3.02 8.35
C ALA A 206 19.27 -1.54 8.58
N SER A 207 18.21 -1.29 9.36
CA SER A 207 17.87 0.07 9.81
C SER A 207 18.62 0.37 11.10
N PRO A 208 19.37 1.48 11.21
CA PRO A 208 19.94 1.92 12.47
C PRO A 208 18.89 2.47 13.45
N ILE A 209 17.64 2.64 13.01
CA ILE A 209 16.57 3.23 13.82
C ILE A 209 15.50 2.19 14.14
N PRO A 210 15.02 2.10 15.41
CA PRO A 210 13.98 1.16 15.85
C PRO A 210 12.55 1.57 15.41
N ILE A 211 12.43 2.20 14.24
CA ILE A 211 11.15 2.55 13.62
C ILE A 211 10.88 1.53 12.51
N GLY A 212 9.61 1.12 12.34
CA GLY A 212 9.17 0.26 11.25
C GLY A 212 9.26 0.97 9.89
N ILE A 213 10.46 1.28 9.42
CA ILE A 213 10.71 1.94 8.13
C ILE A 213 10.51 1.00 6.92
N GLN A 214 10.12 -0.26 7.18
CA GLN A 214 9.82 -1.23 6.13
C GLN A 214 8.34 -1.15 5.76
N GLN A 215 7.98 -0.14 4.97
CA GLN A 215 6.59 0.19 4.68
C GLN A 215 6.43 0.67 3.23
N TYR A 216 5.21 1.08 2.88
CA TYR A 216 4.96 1.82 1.65
C TYR A 216 5.41 3.26 1.80
N TYR A 217 6.09 3.77 0.77
CA TYR A 217 6.53 5.16 0.65
C TYR A 217 5.95 5.80 -0.59
N ARG A 218 5.69 7.10 -0.53
CA ARG A 218 5.60 7.94 -1.74
C ARG A 218 6.98 8.48 -2.07
N ILE A 219 7.32 8.53 -3.36
CA ILE A 219 8.66 8.88 -3.83
C ILE A 219 8.59 10.03 -4.84
N PRO A 220 8.26 11.27 -4.40
CA PRO A 220 8.40 12.46 -5.23
C PRO A 220 9.82 12.60 -5.78
N VAL A 221 9.90 13.02 -7.05
CA VAL A 221 11.15 13.46 -7.68
C VAL A 221 11.36 14.93 -7.31
N ILE A 222 12.49 15.24 -6.70
CA ILE A 222 12.83 16.61 -6.30
C ILE A 222 13.50 17.33 -7.46
N ASP A 223 14.52 16.69 -8.04
CA ASP A 223 15.21 17.14 -9.25
C ASP A 223 15.79 15.94 -10.01
N ASN A 224 16.65 16.19 -11.01
CA ASN A 224 17.26 15.15 -11.84
C ASN A 224 18.22 14.21 -11.08
N ARG A 225 18.61 14.53 -9.86
CA ARG A 225 19.56 13.78 -9.02
C ARG A 225 18.93 13.32 -7.71
N LYS A 226 17.93 14.04 -7.19
CA LYS A 226 17.35 13.84 -5.86
C LYS A 226 15.94 13.29 -5.92
N LYS A 227 15.69 12.28 -5.10
CA LYS A 227 14.35 11.75 -4.79
C LYS A 227 14.18 11.72 -3.28
N LEU A 228 12.95 11.90 -2.82
CA LEU A 228 12.63 11.83 -1.41
C LEU A 228 11.59 10.74 -1.20
N ALA A 229 11.93 9.68 -0.45
CA ALA A 229 10.93 8.69 -0.05
C ALA A 229 10.29 9.13 1.26
N ILE A 230 8.99 9.42 1.27
CA ILE A 230 8.23 9.92 2.41
C ILE A 230 7.20 8.87 2.86
N SER A 231 7.04 8.67 4.16
CA SER A 231 5.93 7.88 4.71
C SER A 231 5.59 8.27 6.14
N PHE A 232 4.33 8.02 6.51
CA PHE A 232 3.92 7.98 7.91
C PHE A 232 4.21 6.58 8.48
N ALA A 233 4.67 6.50 9.71
CA ALA A 233 5.00 5.23 10.36
C ALA A 233 4.57 5.20 11.82
N GLY A 234 4.02 4.07 12.27
CA GLY A 234 3.85 3.75 13.68
C GLY A 234 5.05 2.99 14.20
N ALA A 235 5.66 3.44 15.29
CA ALA A 235 6.71 2.69 15.97
C ALA A 235 6.13 1.77 17.06
N PRO A 236 6.81 0.65 17.38
CA PRO A 236 6.38 -0.25 18.46
C PRO A 236 6.27 0.43 19.84
N ASN A 237 7.01 1.51 20.08
CA ASN A 237 6.96 2.30 21.31
C ASN A 237 5.76 3.27 21.37
N HIS A 238 4.75 3.08 20.51
CA HIS A 238 3.53 3.88 20.45
C HIS A 238 3.71 5.34 20.04
N SER A 239 4.81 5.71 19.38
CA SER A 239 4.92 7.02 18.71
C SER A 239 4.62 6.92 17.22
N SER A 240 3.98 7.95 16.68
CA SER A 240 3.80 8.16 15.24
C SER A 240 4.94 9.01 14.69
N PHE A 241 5.39 8.69 13.48
CA PHE A 241 6.49 9.37 12.82
C PHE A 241 6.13 9.76 11.40
N LEU A 242 6.69 10.87 10.94
CA LEU A 242 6.87 11.17 9.52
C LEU A 242 8.33 10.90 9.17
N VAL A 243 8.55 9.99 8.24
CA VAL A 243 9.87 9.51 7.84
C VAL A 243 10.15 10.01 6.43
N ALA A 244 11.36 10.51 6.19
CA ALA A 244 11.85 10.93 4.88
C ALA A 244 13.26 10.39 4.63
N ILE A 245 13.48 9.77 3.47
CA ILE A 245 14.78 9.25 3.07
C ILE A 245 15.22 10.00 1.82
N LEU A 246 16.31 10.75 1.94
CA LEU A 246 16.91 11.45 0.80
C LEU A 246 17.77 10.47 0.02
N ASN A 247 17.39 10.24 -1.24
CA ASN A 247 18.21 9.53 -2.21
C ASN A 247 18.82 10.54 -3.18
N GLU A 248 20.14 10.50 -3.33
CA GLU A 248 20.87 11.32 -4.29
C GLU A 248 21.71 10.42 -5.20
N LYS A 249 21.49 10.54 -6.52
CA LYS A 249 22.19 9.75 -7.56
C LYS A 249 22.14 8.23 -7.31
N GLY A 250 21.00 7.74 -6.80
CA GLY A 250 20.79 6.32 -6.53
C GLY A 250 21.27 5.85 -5.16
N GLN A 251 21.89 6.71 -4.35
CA GLN A 251 22.36 6.36 -3.00
C GLN A 251 21.52 7.04 -1.92
N ASN A 252 21.12 6.30 -0.90
CA ASN A 252 20.42 6.86 0.26
C ASN A 252 21.45 7.60 1.14
N ARG A 253 21.34 8.92 1.22
CA ARG A 253 22.30 9.79 1.91
C ARG A 253 21.91 10.09 3.35
N SER A 254 20.60 10.21 3.59
CA SER A 254 20.12 10.71 4.86
C SER A 254 18.73 10.19 5.20
N LEU A 255 18.48 10.02 6.49
CA LEU A 255 17.21 9.59 7.07
C LEU A 255 16.72 10.65 8.04
N LEU A 256 15.65 11.32 7.65
CA LEU A 256 14.89 12.26 8.47
C LEU A 256 13.76 11.53 9.18
N THR A 257 13.62 11.76 10.48
CA THR A 257 12.51 11.27 11.28
C THR A 257 11.91 12.41 12.10
N ILE A 258 10.61 12.62 11.98
CA ILE A 258 9.88 13.61 12.77
C ILE A 258 8.89 12.84 13.65
N ASN A 259 9.08 12.90 14.97
CA ASN A 259 8.15 12.34 15.93
C ASN A 259 6.90 13.23 15.98
N LEU A 260 5.79 12.71 15.47
CA LEU A 260 4.54 13.46 15.32
C LEU A 260 3.86 13.73 16.67
N ASN A 261 4.04 12.87 17.67
CA ASN A 261 3.53 13.10 19.02
C ASN A 261 4.26 14.30 19.65
N LYS A 262 5.58 14.42 19.47
CA LYS A 262 6.38 15.57 19.91
C LYS A 262 6.09 16.83 19.08
N LEU A 263 5.92 16.69 17.77
CA LEU A 263 5.58 17.79 16.87
C LEU A 263 4.25 18.45 17.26
N ALA A 264 3.24 17.63 17.60
CA ALA A 264 1.93 18.08 18.07
C ALA A 264 2.01 18.97 19.32
N HIS A 265 3.00 18.75 20.19
CA HIS A 265 3.24 19.57 21.38
C HIS A 265 4.34 20.62 21.17
N GLN A 266 4.75 20.87 19.92
CA GLN A 266 5.81 21.84 19.58
C GLN A 266 7.14 21.61 20.35
N HIS A 267 7.48 20.34 20.64
CA HIS A 267 8.71 20.02 21.35
C HIS A 267 9.96 20.39 20.54
N GLU A 268 11.01 20.90 21.20
CA GLU A 268 12.27 21.34 20.57
C GLU A 268 13.08 20.18 19.97
N GLU A 269 12.87 18.95 20.43
CA GLU A 269 13.48 17.73 19.87
C GLU A 269 12.45 16.84 19.16
N SER A 270 11.65 17.44 18.28
CA SER A 270 10.61 16.74 17.52
C SER A 270 11.14 16.11 16.23
N GLY A 271 12.28 16.54 15.71
CA GLY A 271 12.94 15.97 14.53
C GLY A 271 14.34 15.44 14.83
N SER A 272 14.76 14.45 14.05
CA SER A 272 16.14 13.97 14.01
C SER A 272 16.57 13.65 12.58
N LEU A 273 17.80 14.03 12.23
CA LEU A 273 18.41 13.76 10.94
C LEU A 273 19.62 12.87 11.16
N LEU A 274 19.64 11.73 10.49
CA LEU A 274 20.78 10.83 10.41
C LEU A 274 21.43 10.96 9.03
N THR A 275 22.74 11.24 9.02
CA THR A 275 23.59 11.28 7.82
C THR A 275 24.73 10.27 7.98
N GLU A 276 25.62 10.12 6.99
CA GLU A 276 26.79 9.24 7.09
C GLU A 276 27.67 9.61 8.30
N GLY A 277 27.45 8.93 9.44
CA GLY A 277 28.24 9.07 10.67
C GLY A 277 27.75 10.08 11.70
N ASN A 278 26.76 10.92 11.39
CA ASN A 278 26.27 11.96 12.32
C ASN A 278 24.76 11.90 12.53
N GLN A 279 24.33 12.18 13.76
CA GLN A 279 22.93 12.37 14.13
C GLN A 279 22.74 13.73 14.79
N SER A 280 21.71 14.47 14.38
CA SER A 280 21.29 15.72 15.01
C SER A 280 19.81 15.68 15.37
N THR A 281 19.40 16.56 16.29
CA THR A 281 18.00 16.77 16.70
C THR A 281 17.64 18.25 16.52
N PHE A 282 16.36 18.54 16.27
CA PHE A 282 15.88 19.90 16.04
C PHE A 282 14.37 20.05 16.23
N ALA A 283 13.95 21.32 16.27
CA ALA A 283 12.57 21.74 16.47
C ALA A 283 11.79 21.73 15.14
N ALA A 284 11.24 20.58 14.77
CA ALA A 284 10.55 20.41 13.48
C ALA A 284 9.32 21.33 13.32
N HIS A 285 8.68 21.75 14.41
CA HIS A 285 7.51 22.63 14.39
C HIS A 285 7.79 24.04 13.82
N LYS A 286 9.06 24.47 13.79
CA LYS A 286 9.48 25.76 13.21
C LYS A 286 9.41 25.76 11.68
N THR A 287 9.40 24.58 11.07
CA THR A 287 9.43 24.41 9.60
C THR A 287 8.21 23.67 9.07
N LEU A 288 7.68 22.67 9.81
CA LEU A 288 6.57 21.82 9.39
C LEU A 288 5.27 22.15 10.15
N PRO A 289 4.30 22.84 9.52
CA PRO A 289 3.08 23.31 10.19
C PRO A 289 1.95 22.26 10.23
N LEU A 290 2.28 20.96 10.40
CA LEU A 290 1.31 19.87 10.23
C LEU A 290 0.12 19.91 11.21
N PHE A 291 0.35 20.40 12.44
CA PHE A 291 -0.68 20.44 13.50
C PHE A 291 -1.04 21.87 13.94
N GLN A 292 -0.55 22.91 13.27
CA GLN A 292 -0.74 24.31 13.70
C GLN A 292 -2.16 24.83 13.44
N HIS A 293 -2.78 24.43 12.32
CA HIS A 293 -4.07 24.98 11.85
C HIS A 293 -5.08 23.88 11.51
N GLY A 294 -4.98 22.71 12.14
CA GLY A 294 -5.74 21.52 11.78
C GLY A 294 -5.30 20.93 10.43
N PHE A 295 -6.16 20.09 9.84
CA PHE A 295 -5.86 19.44 8.57
C PHE A 295 -5.87 20.43 7.40
N SER A 296 -4.82 20.37 6.58
CA SER A 296 -4.69 21.13 5.33
C SER A 296 -4.13 20.22 4.22
N PRO A 297 -4.91 19.96 3.15
CA PRO A 297 -4.43 19.23 1.96
C PRO A 297 -3.13 19.81 1.39
N LYS A 298 -3.04 21.14 1.34
CA LYS A 298 -1.88 21.87 0.82
C LYS A 298 -0.62 21.59 1.64
N THR A 299 -0.73 21.41 2.95
CA THR A 299 0.42 21.02 3.79
C THR A 299 0.96 19.66 3.39
N ILE A 300 0.07 18.72 3.07
CA ILE A 300 0.45 17.36 2.64
C ILE A 300 1.06 17.37 1.24
N GLU A 301 0.46 18.11 0.30
CA GLU A 301 0.98 18.27 -1.07
C GLU A 301 2.35 18.96 -1.11
N GLN A 302 2.64 19.83 -0.13
CA GLN A 302 3.92 20.54 0.00
C GLN A 302 4.91 19.83 0.93
N LEU A 303 4.63 18.61 1.41
CA LEU A 303 5.56 17.86 2.25
C LEU A 303 6.98 17.77 1.67
N PRO A 304 7.21 17.52 0.37
CA PRO A 304 8.56 17.45 -0.17
C PRO A 304 9.33 18.75 0.04
N VAL A 305 8.66 19.90 -0.17
CA VAL A 305 9.25 21.23 0.02
C VAL A 305 9.59 21.48 1.49
N TYR A 306 8.67 21.17 2.41
CA TYR A 306 8.94 21.34 3.85
C TYR A 306 10.05 20.42 4.34
N LEU A 307 10.07 19.18 3.89
CA LEU A 307 11.03 18.17 4.35
C LEU A 307 12.43 18.42 3.81
N MET A 308 12.55 18.92 2.56
CA MET A 308 13.85 19.26 1.98
C MET A 308 14.64 20.28 2.80
N ARG A 309 13.95 21.23 3.46
CA ARG A 309 14.57 22.26 4.32
C ARG A 309 15.31 21.71 5.55
N PHE A 310 15.12 20.44 5.89
CA PHE A 310 15.86 19.80 6.99
C PHE A 310 17.15 19.09 6.51
N PHE A 311 17.35 18.95 5.20
CA PHE A 311 18.56 18.35 4.62
C PHE A 311 19.57 19.40 4.12
N ASP A 312 19.17 20.67 4.13
CA ASP A 312 19.99 21.82 3.75
C ASP A 312 20.81 22.35 4.94
#